data_AF-A0A1B6K9H7-F1
#
_entry.id   AF-A0A1B6K9H7-F1
#
_cell.length_a   1.000
_cell.length_b   1.000
_cell.length_c   1.000
_cell.angle_alpha   90.00
_cell.angle_beta   90.00
_cell.angle_gamma   90.00
#
_symmetry.space_group_name_H-M   'P 1'
#
loop_
_entity.id
_entity.type
_entity.pdbx_description
1 polymer ?
#
loop_
_entity_poly.entity_id
_entity_poly.type
_entity_poly.pdbx_seq_one_letter_code
_entity_poly.pdbx_strand_id
1 'polypeptide(L)'
;HFDHSVAGYLHKKTADSTKWQLRWFVLYQNLLFYYDSESCNRPSGVLLLEGCYCERLIASGTGSKNKDLADNKYCFAISYRRENQRQYELKASTESDCKMWIE
;
A
#
# COMPACT_ATOMS: atom_id res chain seq x y z
N HIS A 1 13.55 21.07 -7.27
CA HIS A 1 12.14 20.72 -7.00
C HIS A 1 12.04 19.21 -7.12
N PHE A 2 11.85 18.48 -6.02
CA PHE A 2 11.70 17.03 -6.10
C PHE A 2 10.30 16.74 -6.67
N ASP A 3 10.26 16.29 -7.92
CA ASP A 3 9.02 15.97 -8.62
C ASP A 3 8.51 14.61 -8.13
N HIS A 4 7.96 14.59 -6.92
CA HIS A 4 7.19 13.46 -6.43
C HIS A 4 5.80 13.54 -7.05
N SER A 5 5.40 12.51 -7.80
CA SER A 5 4.10 12.50 -8.48
C SER A 5 2.94 12.32 -7.51
N VAL A 6 3.15 11.56 -6.41
CA VAL A 6 2.14 11.28 -5.39
C VAL A 6 2.81 11.14 -4.02
N ALA A 7 2.24 11.76 -2.99
CA ALA A 7 2.61 11.53 -1.60
C ALA A 7 1.37 11.56 -0.70
N GLY A 8 1.35 10.72 0.33
CA GLY A 8 0.16 10.56 1.16
C GLY A 8 0.26 9.46 2.18
N TYR A 9 -0.63 9.48 3.17
CA TYR A 9 -0.73 8.42 4.16
C TYR A 9 -1.48 7.21 3.61
N LEU A 10 -0.91 6.03 3.80
CA LEU A 10 -1.57 4.75 3.58
C LEU A 10 -1.36 3.85 4.79
N HIS A 11 -2.35 3.00 5.06
CA HIS A 11 -2.16 1.90 5.98
C HIS A 11 -1.46 0.76 5.25
N LYS A 12 -0.32 0.32 5.76
CA LYS A 12 0.44 -0.81 5.24
C LYS A 12 0.26 -2.02 6.16
N LYS A 13 -0.07 -3.18 5.58
CA LYS A 13 -0.11 -4.43 6.34
C LYS A 13 1.31 -4.88 6.72
N THR A 14 1.46 -5.39 7.93
CA THR A 14 2.72 -5.96 8.42
C THR A 14 3.07 -7.25 7.66
N ALA A 15 4.34 -7.66 7.69
CA ALA A 15 4.83 -8.83 6.93
C ALA A 15 4.19 -10.15 7.35
N ASP A 16 3.83 -10.24 8.62
CA ASP A 16 3.15 -11.36 9.26
C ASP A 16 1.62 -11.31 9.08
N SER A 17 1.10 -10.34 8.31
CA SER A 17 -0.31 -10.16 8.00
C SER A 17 -1.23 -9.92 9.21
N THR A 18 -0.68 -9.58 10.37
CA THR A 18 -1.45 -9.46 11.62
C THR A 18 -1.98 -8.04 11.88
N LYS A 19 -1.33 -7.00 11.37
CA LYS A 19 -1.63 -5.60 11.73
C LYS A 19 -1.51 -4.64 10.55
N TRP A 20 -2.24 -3.55 10.62
CA TRP A 20 -2.12 -2.40 9.72
C TRP A 20 -1.38 -1.25 10.43
N GLN A 21 -0.46 -0.60 9.74
CA GLN A 21 0.32 0.53 10.26
C GLN A 21 0.18 1.73 9.32
N LEU A 22 -0.15 2.89 9.87
CA LEU A 22 -0.14 4.14 9.11
C LEU A 22 1.31 4.51 8.78
N ARG A 23 1.58 4.75 7.49
CA ARG A 23 2.88 5.16 6.97
C ARG A 23 2.70 6.28 5.95
N TRP A 24 3.67 7.19 5.90
CA TRP A 24 3.72 8.20 4.85
C TRP A 24 4.41 7.60 3.63
N PHE A 25 3.73 7.59 2.49
CA PHE A 25 4.27 7.08 1.23
C PHE A 25 4.63 8.23 0.30
N VAL A 26 5.70 8.04 -0.46
CA VAL A 26 6.15 8.98 -1.49
C VAL A 26 6.52 8.19 -2.72
N LEU A 27 5.83 8.45 -3.83
CA LEU A 27 6.16 7.93 -5.14
C LEU A 27 7.10 8.90 -5.86
N TYR A 28 8.24 8.38 -6.30
CA TYR A 28 9.21 9.11 -7.10
C TYR A 28 9.67 8.22 -8.25
N GLN A 29 9.32 8.59 -9.48
CA GLN A 29 9.54 7.74 -10.66
C GLN A 29 8.93 6.33 -10.44
N ASN A 30 9.74 5.28 -10.48
CA ASN A 30 9.37 3.89 -10.21
C ASN A 30 9.73 3.42 -8.80
N LEU A 31 10.05 4.33 -7.88
CA LEU A 31 10.38 4.03 -6.49
C LEU A 31 9.28 4.52 -5.55
N LEU A 32 8.75 3.61 -4.75
CA LEU A 32 7.77 3.92 -3.70
C LEU A 32 8.46 3.81 -2.33
N PHE A 33 8.72 4.96 -1.74
CA PHE A 33 9.27 5.08 -0.39
C PHE A 33 8.14 5.07 0.63
N TYR A 34 8.42 4.55 1.82
CA TYR A 34 7.56 4.78 2.97
C TYR A 34 8.34 5.10 4.23
N TYR A 35 7.73 5.92 5.08
CA TYR A 35 8.29 6.51 6.29
C TYR A 35 7.33 6.30 7.46
N ASP A 36 7.84 6.39 8.68
CA ASP A 36 7.00 6.31 9.87
C ASP A 36 6.04 7.51 9.97
N SER A 37 6.47 8.70 9.52
CA SER A 37 5.65 9.90 9.33
C SER A 37 6.21 10.80 8.23
N GLU A 38 5.44 11.81 7.79
CA GLU A 38 5.86 12.79 6.78
C GLU A 38 7.10 13.62 7.19
N SER A 39 7.29 13.85 8.49
CA SER A 39 8.43 14.57 9.04
C SER A 39 9.73 13.77 9.10
N CYS A 40 9.70 12.47 8.80
CA CYS A 40 10.88 11.62 8.84
C CYS A 40 11.70 11.77 7.55
N ASN A 41 13.01 12.05 7.69
CA ASN A 41 13.92 12.17 6.54
C ASN A 41 14.51 10.83 6.08
N ARG A 42 14.39 9.76 6.87
CA ARG A 42 14.92 8.44 6.55
C ARG A 42 13.77 7.46 6.23
N PRO A 43 13.77 6.81 5.05
CA PRO A 43 12.72 5.85 4.72
C PRO A 43 12.83 4.60 5.58
N SER A 44 11.68 4.12 6.04
CA SER A 44 11.52 2.82 6.71
C SER A 44 11.62 1.67 5.70
N GLY A 45 11.34 1.94 4.42
CA GLY A 45 11.66 1.05 3.32
C GLY A 45 11.39 1.65 1.94
N VAL A 46 11.81 0.92 0.91
CA VAL A 46 11.65 1.28 -0.49
C VAL A 46 11.12 0.07 -1.27
N LEU A 47 10.21 0.32 -2.21
CA LEU A 47 9.73 -0.66 -3.17
C LEU A 47 10.13 -0.17 -4.57
N LEU A 48 10.71 -1.05 -5.38
CA LEU A 48 10.90 -0.81 -6.81
C LEU A 48 9.66 -1.31 -7.55
N LEU A 49 8.92 -0.42 -8.20
CA LEU A 49 7.66 -0.75 -8.88
C LEU A 49 7.85 -1.30 -10.30
N GLU A 50 9.08 -1.44 -10.77
CA GLU A 50 9.34 -2.00 -12.10
C GLU A 50 8.84 -3.45 -12.19
N GLY A 51 7.93 -3.70 -13.14
CA GLY A 51 7.33 -5.01 -13.33
C GLY A 51 6.34 -5.43 -12.24
N CYS A 52 5.95 -4.51 -11.34
CA CYS A 52 4.84 -4.74 -10.43
C CYS A 52 3.49 -4.57 -11.15
N TYR A 53 2.43 -4.99 -10.49
CA TYR A 53 1.06 -4.68 -10.86
C TYR A 53 0.26 -4.45 -9.57
N CYS A 54 -0.76 -3.60 -9.67
CA CYS A 54 -1.66 -3.28 -8.57
C CYS A 54 -2.99 -4.01 -8.75
N GLU A 55 -3.46 -4.66 -7.70
CA GLU A 55 -4.78 -5.29 -7.68
C GLU A 55 -5.63 -4.70 -6.57
N ARG A 56 -6.85 -4.30 -6.90
CA ARG A 56 -7.84 -3.91 -5.89
C ARG A 56 -8.28 -5.15 -5.13
N LEU A 57 -8.18 -5.12 -3.81
CA LEU A 57 -8.64 -6.21 -2.96
C LEU A 57 -10.12 -6.01 -2.66
N ILE A 58 -10.96 -6.92 -3.16
CA ILE A 58 -12.38 -6.94 -2.84
C ILE A 58 -12.54 -7.77 -1.56
N ALA A 59 -13.23 -7.22 -0.57
CA ALA A 59 -13.65 -7.98 0.61
C ALA A 59 -14.70 -9.04 0.18
N SER A 60 -14.25 -10.16 -0.38
CA SER A 60 -15.11 -11.27 -0.74
C SER A 60 -15.53 -12.01 0.54
N GLY A 61 -16.83 -12.05 0.81
CA GLY A 61 -17.44 -12.63 2.00
C GLY A 61 -17.39 -14.16 2.07
N THR A 62 -16.23 -14.77 1.87
CA THR A 62 -16.04 -16.22 2.00
C THR A 62 -14.76 -16.52 2.78
N GLY A 63 -14.88 -16.70 4.10
CA GLY A 63 -13.92 -17.57 4.82
C GLY A 63 -13.29 -17.06 6.11
N SER A 64 -13.57 -15.85 6.60
CA SER A 64 -13.08 -15.44 7.93
C SER A 64 -14.18 -14.76 8.73
N LYS A 65 -14.70 -15.51 9.72
CA LYS A 65 -15.53 -14.99 10.80
C LYS A 65 -14.65 -14.04 11.63
N ASN A 66 -14.49 -12.79 11.22
CA ASN A 66 -14.09 -11.72 12.12
C ASN A 66 -14.33 -10.34 11.47
N LYS A 67 -14.58 -9.39 12.36
CA LYS A 67 -14.98 -7.99 12.26
C LYS A 67 -14.31 -7.10 11.19
N ASP A 68 -13.33 -7.59 10.43
CA ASP A 68 -12.49 -6.83 9.49
C ASP A 68 -13.13 -6.60 8.09
N LEU A 69 -14.29 -7.21 7.82
CA LEU A 69 -14.97 -7.10 6.51
C LEU A 69 -15.47 -5.68 6.19
N ALA A 70 -15.79 -4.87 7.20
CA ALA A 70 -16.20 -3.48 7.01
C ALA A 70 -15.00 -2.52 6.86
N ASP A 71 -13.83 -2.90 7.40
CA ASP A 71 -12.61 -2.08 7.48
C ASP A 71 -11.64 -2.30 6.31
N ASN A 72 -11.90 -3.29 5.45
CA ASN A 72 -11.11 -3.59 4.25
C ASN A 72 -11.60 -2.83 2.99
N LYS A 73 -12.33 -1.72 3.18
CA LYS A 73 -12.64 -0.80 2.08
C LYS A 73 -11.34 -0.13 1.62
N TYR A 74 -11.23 0.08 0.29
CA TYR A 74 -10.12 0.82 -0.31
C TYR A 74 -8.74 0.16 -0.16
N CYS A 75 -8.73 -1.18 -0.06
CA CYS A 75 -7.52 -1.98 -0.04
C CYS A 75 -7.05 -2.33 -1.46
N PHE A 76 -5.74 -2.37 -1.63
CA PHE A 76 -5.08 -2.83 -2.84
C PHE A 76 -3.76 -3.50 -2.50
N ALA A 77 -3.24 -4.29 -3.42
CA ALA A 77 -1.96 -4.95 -3.28
C ALA A 77 -1.02 -4.59 -4.41
N ILE A 78 0.25 -4.36 -4.06
CA ILE A 78 1.36 -4.31 -5.01
C ILE A 78 1.98 -5.70 -5.05
N SER A 79 1.94 -6.33 -6.23
CA SER A 79 2.42 -7.67 -6.51
C SER A 79 3.43 -7.67 -7.65
N TYR A 80 4.28 -8.69 -7.72
CA TYR A 80 5.31 -8.83 -8.76
C TYR A 80 5.10 -10.11 -9.54
N ARG A 81 5.44 -10.10 -10.83
CA ARG A 81 5.24 -11.26 -11.73
C ARG A 81 6.07 -12.49 -11.36
N ARG A 82 7.16 -12.32 -10.61
CA ARG A 82 8.02 -13.43 -10.22
C ARG A 82 7.45 -14.13 -8.99
N GLU A 83 7.37 -15.45 -9.04
CA GLU A 83 6.96 -16.28 -7.91
C GLU A 83 7.86 -16.02 -6.68
N ASN A 84 7.28 -16.11 -5.48
CA ASN A 84 7.92 -15.88 -4.18
C ASN A 84 8.38 -14.45 -3.86
N GLN A 85 8.07 -13.45 -4.70
CA GLN A 85 8.24 -12.06 -4.28
C GLN A 85 7.16 -11.65 -3.27
N ARG A 86 7.58 -10.80 -2.33
CA ARG A 86 6.70 -10.28 -1.29
C ARG A 86 5.60 -9.41 -1.90
N GLN A 87 4.36 -9.71 -1.53
CA GLN A 87 3.20 -8.87 -1.78
C GLN A 87 3.07 -7.79 -0.70
N TYR A 88 2.64 -6.59 -1.09
CA TYR A 88 2.42 -5.47 -0.19
C TYR A 88 0.96 -5.05 -0.22
N GLU A 89 0.22 -5.39 0.84
CA GLU A 89 -1.16 -4.93 1.02
C GLU A 89 -1.17 -3.52 1.63
N LEU A 90 -1.89 -2.62 0.97
CA LEU A 90 -2.06 -1.22 1.31
C LEU A 90 -3.55 -0.87 1.38
N LYS A 91 -3.89 0.11 2.23
CA LYS A 91 -5.26 0.61 2.39
C LYS A 91 -5.26 2.13 2.46
N ALA A 92 -6.06 2.74 1.60
CA ALA A 92 -6.26 4.19 1.57
C ALA A 92 -7.41 4.63 2.49
N SER A 93 -7.46 5.92 2.83
CA SER A 93 -8.53 6.53 3.62
C SER A 93 -9.85 6.65 2.85
N THR A 94 -9.78 6.90 1.55
CA THR A 94 -10.94 7.13 0.69
C THR A 94 -10.87 6.33 -0.60
N GLU A 95 -12.02 6.24 -1.30
CA GLU A 95 -12.07 5.60 -2.61
C GLU A 95 -11.22 6.34 -3.64
N SER A 96 -11.28 7.67 -3.63
CA SER A 96 -10.53 8.53 -4.54
C SER A 96 -9.03 8.38 -4.33
N ASP A 97 -8.56 8.38 -3.09
CA ASP A 97 -7.14 8.13 -2.77
C ASP A 97 -6.72 6.75 -3.28
N CYS A 98 -7.55 5.73 -3.05
CA CYS A 98 -7.25 4.38 -3.52
C CYS A 98 -7.14 4.28 -5.04
N LYS A 99 -8.01 4.98 -5.78
CA LYS A 99 -7.92 5.05 -7.25
C LYS A 99 -6.64 5.78 -7.67
N MET A 100 -6.37 6.95 -7.09
CA MET A 100 -5.17 7.75 -7.36
C MET A 100 -3.87 6.97 -7.10
N TRP A 101 -3.80 6.12 -6.08
CA TRP A 101 -2.61 5.32 -5.79
C TRP A 101 -2.44 4.08 -6.69
N ILE A 102 -3.50 3.65 -7.38
CA ILE A 102 -3.47 2.48 -8.29
C ILE A 102 -3.19 2.90 -9.74
N GLU A 103 -3.69 4.07 -10.14
CA GLU A 103 -3.50 4.67 -11.48
C GLU A 103 -2.06 5.16 -11.70
#